data_AF-A0A7C2IE67-F1
#
_entry.id   AF-A0A7C2IE67-F1
#
_cell.length_a   1.000
_cell.length_b   1.000
_cell.length_c   1.000
_cell.angle_alpha   90.00
_cell.angle_beta   90.00
_cell.angle_gamma   90.00
#
_symmetry.space_group_name_H-M   'P 1'
#
loop_
_entity.id
_entity.type
_entity.pdbx_description
1 polymer ?
#
loop_
_entity_poly.entity_id
_entity_poly.type
_entity_poly.pdbx_seq_one_letter_code
_entity_poly.pdbx_strand_id
1 'polypeptide(L)' 'DGVTEARNARDESFGLEKLEATVRAASELRAHEICKAITTAVRDFSSEVGGPEDDLTISIIKVR' A
#
# COMPACT_ATOMS: atom_id res chain seq x y z
N ASP A 1 3.11 8.16 6.11
CA ASP A 1 3.02 7.13 7.16
C ASP A 1 1.74 6.32 7.03
N GLY A 2 0.58 6.93 6.72
CA GLY A 2 -0.69 6.20 6.53
C GLY A 2 -0.63 4.92 5.69
N VAL A 3 0.27 4.80 4.70
CA VAL A 3 0.51 3.55 3.95
C VAL A 3 1.16 2.46 4.82
N THR A 4 2.25 2.78 5.51
CA THR A 4 3.04 1.81 6.28
C THR A 4 2.45 1.54 7.66
N GLU A 5 1.73 2.49 8.23
CA GLU A 5 1.14 2.41 9.57
C GLU A 5 -0.30 1.89 9.56
N ALA A 6 -0.95 1.78 8.40
CA ALA A 6 -2.26 1.14 8.29
C ALA A 6 -2.27 -0.23 8.99
N ARG A 7 -3.29 -0.45 9.82
CA ARG A 7 -3.39 -1.62 10.69
C ARG A 7 -4.43 -2.60 10.20
N ASN A 8 -4.23 -3.87 10.55
CA ASN A 8 -5.26 -4.90 10.41
C ASN A 8 -5.95 -5.16 11.78
N ALA A 9 -6.89 -6.10 11.81
CA ALA A 9 -7.62 -6.45 13.04
C ALA A 9 -6.75 -7.08 14.15
N ARG A 10 -5.49 -7.42 13.85
CA ARG A 10 -4.52 -7.95 14.82
C ARG A 10 -3.58 -6.87 15.36
N ASP A 11 -3.86 -5.60 15.07
CA ASP A 11 -3.00 -4.46 15.43
C ASP A 11 -1.61 -4.52 14.77
N GLU A 12 -1.47 -5.28 13.67
CA GLU A 12 -0.23 -5.35 12.89
C GLU A 12 -0.22 -4.24 11.84
N SER A 13 0.90 -3.53 11.72
CA SER A 13 1.09 -2.54 10.66
C SER A 13 1.37 -3.20 9.30
N PHE A 14 0.95 -2.55 8.23
CA PHE A 14 1.26 -2.97 6.86
C PHE A 14 2.78 -3.09 6.66
N GLY A 15 3.50 -2.04 7.07
CA GLY A 15 4.95 -1.99 7.14
C GLY A 15 5.66 -1.85 5.79
N LEU A 16 6.98 -1.64 5.84
CA LEU A 16 7.82 -1.50 4.65
C LEU A 16 7.93 -2.82 3.87
N GLU A 17 7.97 -3.97 4.54
CA GLU A 17 8.13 -5.26 3.88
C GLU A 17 7.00 -5.58 2.90
N LYS A 18 5.73 -5.33 3.31
CA LYS A 18 4.58 -5.53 2.43
C LYS A 18 4.54 -4.50 1.32
N LEU A 19 4.90 -3.25 1.60
CA LEU A 19 5.02 -2.20 0.59
C LEU A 19 6.05 -2.58 -0.48
N GLU A 20 7.25 -3.03 -0.09
CA GLU A 20 8.27 -3.50 -1.00
C GLU A 20 7.80 -4.69 -1.84
N ALA A 21 7.14 -5.68 -1.21
CA ALA A 21 6.59 -6.84 -1.90
C ALA A 21 5.54 -6.41 -2.96
N THR A 22 4.64 -5.50 -2.62
CA THR A 22 3.64 -4.95 -3.55
C THR A 22 4.31 -4.20 -4.71
N VAL A 23 5.30 -3.35 -4.45
CA VAL A 23 6.02 -2.60 -5.49
C VAL A 23 6.79 -3.54 -6.42
N ARG A 24 7.46 -4.59 -5.88
CA ARG A 24 8.18 -5.59 -6.68
C ARG A 24 7.22 -6.40 -7.56
N ALA A 25 6.08 -6.84 -7.02
CA ALA A 25 5.09 -7.58 -7.80
C ALA A 25 4.45 -6.72 -8.91
N ALA A 26 4.37 -5.41 -8.71
CA ALA A 26 3.83 -4.44 -9.67
C ALA A 26 4.90 -3.80 -10.56
N SER A 27 6.16 -4.28 -10.55
CA SER A 27 7.29 -3.56 -11.16
C SER A 27 7.10 -3.28 -12.65
N GLU A 28 6.44 -4.16 -13.39
CA GLU A 28 6.22 -4.03 -14.84
C GLU A 28 5.03 -3.13 -15.21
N LEU A 29 4.24 -2.72 -14.21
CA LEU A 29 3.07 -1.88 -14.44
C LEU A 29 3.46 -0.41 -14.65
N ARG A 30 2.53 0.37 -15.21
CA ARG A 30 2.68 1.82 -15.32
C ARG A 30 2.58 2.47 -13.94
N ALA A 31 3.15 3.66 -13.77
CA ALA A 31 3.20 4.34 -12.47
C ALA A 31 1.82 4.47 -11.78
N HIS A 32 0.77 4.83 -12.51
CA HIS A 32 -0.58 4.93 -11.94
C HIS A 32 -1.18 3.57 -11.54
N GLU A 33 -0.80 2.50 -12.21
CA GLU A 33 -1.20 1.13 -11.87
C GLU A 33 -0.46 0.65 -10.61
N ILE A 34 0.80 1.04 -10.43
CA ILE A 34 1.55 0.81 -9.18
C ILE A 34 0.88 1.56 -8.02
N CYS A 35 0.49 2.83 -8.19
CA CYS A 35 -0.27 3.57 -7.18
C CYS A 35 -1.56 2.84 -6.79
N LYS A 36 -2.30 2.33 -7.79
CA LYS A 36 -3.51 1.55 -7.56
C LYS A 36 -3.21 0.25 -6.81
N ALA A 37 -2.17 -0.49 -7.20
CA ALA A 37 -1.76 -1.73 -6.55
C ALA A 37 -1.43 -1.51 -5.06
N ILE A 38 -0.66 -0.46 -4.73
CA ILE A 38 -0.35 -0.09 -3.35
C ILE A 38 -1.63 0.28 -2.59
N THR A 39 -2.47 1.13 -3.17
CA THR A 39 -3.72 1.58 -2.52
C THR A 39 -4.65 0.41 -2.23
N THR A 40 -4.82 -0.51 -3.18
CA THR A 40 -5.60 -1.73 -3.01
C THR A 40 -5.01 -2.62 -1.93
N ALA A 41 -3.70 -2.87 -1.96
CA ALA A 41 -3.05 -3.72 -0.94
C ALA A 41 -3.24 -3.18 0.49
N VAL A 42 -3.11 -1.87 0.69
CA VAL A 42 -3.33 -1.24 2.00
C VAL A 42 -4.80 -1.33 2.44
N ARG A 43 -5.74 -1.06 1.53
CA ARG A 43 -7.19 -1.15 1.82
C ARG A 43 -7.62 -2.57 2.13
N ASP A 44 -7.13 -3.56 1.38
CA ASP A 44 -7.45 -4.95 1.60
C ASP A 44 -6.89 -5.42 2.95
N PHE A 45 -5.65 -5.04 3.27
CA PHE A 45 -4.99 -5.36 4.54
C PHE A 45 -5.74 -4.80 5.77
N SER A 46 -6.28 -3.59 5.65
CA SER A 46 -7.01 -2.89 6.72
C SER A 46 -8.54 -3.05 6.65
N SER A 47 -9.05 -3.87 5.72
CA SER A 47 -10.49 -3.97 5.46
C SER A 47 -11.30 -4.43 6.68
N GLU A 48 -10.74 -5.31 7.50
CA GLU A 48 -11.39 -5.84 8.72
C GLU A 48 -11.59 -4.77 9.81
N VAL A 49 -10.84 -3.66 9.76
CA VAL A 49 -10.98 -2.52 10.68
C VAL A 49 -11.67 -1.31 10.03
N GLY A 50 -12.23 -1.48 8.82
CA GLY A 50 -12.94 -0.43 8.09
C GLY A 50 -12.08 0.37 7.11
N GLY A 51 -10.81 -0.01 6.93
CA GLY A 51 -9.86 0.63 6.01
C GLY A 51 -8.72 1.37 6.73
N PRO A 52 -7.89 2.11 5.98
CA PRO A 52 -6.78 2.86 6.54
C PRO A 52 -7.31 3.98 7.46
N GLU A 53 -6.70 4.12 8.64
CA GLU A 53 -7.09 5.12 9.66
C GLU A 53 -6.59 6.54 9.31
N ASP A 54 -5.65 6.64 8.38
CA ASP A 54 -4.97 7.87 7.98
C ASP A 54 -5.00 8.06 6.45
N ASP A 55 -4.77 9.29 6.01
CA ASP A 55 -4.78 9.65 4.59
C ASP A 55 -3.64 8.96 3.82
N LEU A 56 -3.97 8.41 2.66
CA LEU A 56 -2.99 7.77 1.78
C LEU A 56 -2.50 8.76 0.72
N THR A 57 -1.23 9.17 0.83
CA THR A 57 -0.54 9.94 -0.21
C THR A 57 0.60 9.11 -0.82
N ILE A 58 0.55 8.88 -2.14
CA ILE A 58 1.51 8.05 -2.87
C ILE A 58 2.00 8.80 -4.12
N SER A 59 3.31 8.87 -4.32
CA SER A 59 3.94 9.40 -5.52
C SER A 59 4.90 8.36 -6.10
N ILE A 60 4.76 8.05 -7.39
CA ILE A 60 5.59 7.06 -8.09
C ILE A 60 6.34 7.74 -9.22
N ILE A 61 7.67 7.64 -9.18
CA ILE A 61 8.56 8.03 -10.28
C ILE A 61 9.07 6.73 -10.91
N LYS A 62 8.65 6.45 -12.14
CA LYS A 62 9.13 5.31 -12.92
C LYS A 62 10.03 5.84 -14.04
N VAL A 63 11.33 5.63 -13.90
CA VAL A 63 12.31 5.85 -14.96
C VAL A 63 12.33 4.63 -15.88
N ARG A 64 12.44 4.89 -17.18
CA ARG A 64 12.57 3.84 -18.20
C ARG A 64 13.96 3.22 -18.15
#